data_AF-A0A223NXQ9-F1
#
_entry.id   AF-A0A223NXQ9-F1
#
_cell.length_a   1.000
_cell.length_b   1.000
_cell.length_c   1.000
_cell.angle_alpha   90.00
_cell.angle_beta   90.00
_cell.angle_gamma   90.00
#
_symmetry.space_group_name_H-M   'P 1'
#
loop_
_entity.id
_entity.type
_entity.pdbx_description
1 polymer ?
#
loop_
_entity_poly.entity_id
_entity_poly.type
_entity_poly.pdbx_seq_one_letter_code
_entity_poly.pdbx_strand_id
1 'polypeptide(L)'
;MPLPDGVSDGEYLDLLKQTLPVLIARQKPDFIFYLAGVDVLASDKLGKLALSKSACKQRDQFVFEQCIGNNIPVQVSMGGGYSPDIKDIVKAHCNTFRAAGDLYF
;
A
#
# COMPACT_ATOMS: atom_id res chain seq x y z
N MET A 1 8.61 3.54 9.73
CA MET A 1 8.04 4.06 11.00
C MET A 1 7.45 2.87 11.72
N PRO A 2 7.88 2.56 12.95
CA PRO A 2 7.27 1.47 13.71
C PRO A 2 5.80 1.83 14.03
N LEU A 3 4.91 0.85 13.94
CA LEU A 3 3.51 0.98 14.30
C LEU A 3 3.16 -0.06 15.39
N PRO A 4 2.22 0.25 16.28
CA PRO A 4 1.69 -0.74 17.22
C PRO A 4 1.11 -1.97 16.51
N ASP A 5 1.09 -3.10 17.19
CA ASP A 5 0.39 -4.28 16.68
C ASP A 5 -1.12 -3.99 16.61
N GLY A 6 -1.79 -4.48 15.57
CA GLY A 6 -3.23 -4.35 15.41
C GLY A 6 -3.73 -2.96 14.98
N VAL A 7 -2.87 -2.09 14.43
CA VAL A 7 -3.28 -0.79 13.87
C VAL A 7 -4.49 -0.94 12.96
N SER A 8 -5.49 -0.10 13.19
CA SER A 8 -6.73 -0.10 12.41
C SER A 8 -6.54 0.47 11.00
N ASP A 9 -7.50 0.18 10.13
CA ASP A 9 -7.58 0.75 8.78
C ASP A 9 -7.39 2.26 8.76
N GLY A 10 -8.14 2.97 9.61
CA GLY A 10 -8.15 4.44 9.65
C GLY A 10 -6.81 5.01 10.08
N GLU A 11 -6.27 4.51 11.20
CA GLU A 11 -4.98 4.97 11.72
C GLU A 11 -3.84 4.78 10.72
N TYR A 12 -3.82 3.63 10.02
CA TYR A 12 -2.81 3.37 8.99
C TYR A 12 -2.95 4.34 7.80
N LEU A 13 -4.16 4.51 7.29
CA LEU A 13 -4.43 5.34 6.11
C LEU A 13 -4.23 6.82 6.42
N ASP A 14 -4.62 7.30 7.60
CA ASP A 14 -4.42 8.68 8.01
C ASP A 14 -2.93 9.00 8.15
N LEU A 15 -2.15 8.08 8.74
CA LEU A 15 -0.71 8.25 8.82
C LEU A 15 -0.07 8.30 7.43
N LEU A 16 -0.48 7.41 6.53
CA LEU A 16 0.00 7.41 5.14
C LEU A 16 -0.30 8.73 4.44
N LYS A 17 -1.54 9.23 4.57
CA LYS A 17 -1.98 10.50 3.97
C LYS A 17 -1.25 11.72 4.51
N GLN A 18 -0.83 11.68 5.77
CA GLN A 18 -0.03 12.76 6.38
C GLN A 18 1.46 12.66 6.01
N THR A 19 1.97 11.44 5.79
CA THR A 19 3.41 11.21 5.65
C THR A 19 3.89 11.28 4.20
N LEU A 20 3.22 10.58 3.28
CA LEU A 20 3.72 10.41 1.91
C LEU A 20 3.81 11.74 1.13
N PRO A 21 2.80 12.63 1.14
CA PRO A 21 2.88 13.90 0.42
C PRO A 21 4.02 14.79 0.93
N VAL A 22 4.19 14.86 2.26
CA VAL A 22 5.28 15.61 2.89
C VAL A 22 6.64 15.04 2.52
N LEU A 23 6.76 13.72 2.46
CA LEU A 23 7.98 13.05 2.05
C LEU A 23 8.32 13.33 0.59
N ILE A 24 7.35 13.25 -0.32
CA ILE A 24 7.53 13.57 -1.74
C ILE A 24 7.98 15.02 -1.91
N ALA A 25 7.30 15.98 -1.26
CA ALA A 25 7.66 17.40 -1.35
C ALA A 25 9.08 17.69 -0.81
N ARG A 26 9.50 16.97 0.23
CA ARG A 26 10.83 17.12 0.84
C ARG A 26 11.93 16.47 0.00
N GLN A 27 11.73 15.24 -0.45
CA GLN A 27 12.77 14.45 -1.13
C GLN A 27 12.84 14.74 -2.63
N LYS A 28 11.73 15.20 -3.22
CA LYS A 28 11.60 15.50 -4.66
C LYS A 28 12.13 14.36 -5.55
N PRO A 29 11.63 13.12 -5.37
CA PRO A 29 12.17 11.99 -6.10
C PRO A 29 11.74 12.06 -7.58
N ASP A 30 12.66 11.75 -8.48
CA ASP A 30 12.37 11.61 -9.91
C ASP A 30 11.75 10.23 -10.26
N PHE A 31 11.79 9.28 -9.33
CA PHE A 31 11.28 7.92 -9.51
C PHE A 31 10.96 7.26 -8.16
N ILE A 32 9.92 6.43 -8.08
CA ILE A 32 9.55 5.70 -6.87
C ILE A 32 9.56 4.18 -7.11
N PHE A 33 10.22 3.46 -6.20
CA PHE A 33 10.08 2.01 -6.05
C PHE A 33 9.04 1.74 -4.96
N TYR A 34 7.87 1.22 -5.34
CA TYR A 34 6.81 0.90 -4.42
C TYR A 34 6.78 -0.60 -4.10
N LEU A 35 7.13 -0.95 -2.87
CA LEU A 35 7.04 -2.32 -2.37
C LEU A 35 5.64 -2.59 -1.79
N ALA A 36 4.75 -3.13 -2.62
CA ALA A 36 3.35 -3.38 -2.31
C ALA A 36 3.16 -4.74 -1.60
N GLY A 37 3.63 -4.83 -0.35
CA GLY A 37 3.37 -5.99 0.52
C GLY A 37 1.89 -6.07 0.94
N VAL A 38 1.37 -7.28 1.03
CA VAL A 38 0.01 -7.57 1.53
C VAL A 38 0.04 -8.22 2.92
N ASP A 39 1.23 -8.33 3.52
CA ASP A 39 1.45 -8.70 4.92
C ASP A 39 0.95 -7.66 5.94
N VAL A 40 0.33 -6.59 5.47
CA VAL A 40 -0.41 -5.63 6.30
C VAL A 40 -1.82 -6.11 6.67
N LEU A 41 -2.32 -7.16 6.01
CA LEU A 41 -3.69 -7.66 6.21
C LEU A 41 -3.86 -8.32 7.58
N ALA A 42 -5.05 -8.17 8.16
CA ALA A 42 -5.42 -8.82 9.43
C ALA A 42 -5.36 -10.36 9.38
N SER A 43 -5.44 -10.96 8.19
CA SER A 43 -5.32 -12.41 8.01
C SER A 43 -3.88 -12.90 7.88
N ASP A 44 -2.90 -11.99 7.80
CA ASP A 44 -1.49 -12.35 7.71
C ASP A 44 -0.96 -12.90 9.06
N LYS A 45 -0.10 -13.92 9.02
CA LYS A 45 0.47 -14.54 10.23
C LYS A 45 1.81 -13.96 10.67
N LEU A 46 2.57 -13.36 9.75
CA LEU A 46 3.87 -12.78 10.03
C LEU A 46 3.77 -11.26 10.18
N GLY A 47 2.83 -10.67 9.45
CA GLY A 47 2.36 -9.31 9.65
C GLY A 47 1.79 -9.09 11.04
N LYS A 48 1.88 -7.83 11.51
CA LYS A 48 1.35 -7.41 12.81
C LYS A 48 0.27 -6.34 12.72
N LEU A 49 -0.13 -5.98 11.51
CA LEU A 49 -1.17 -4.99 11.27
C LEU A 49 -2.52 -5.66 11.04
N ALA A 50 -3.61 -4.90 11.17
CA ALA A 50 -4.96 -5.43 11.09
C ALA A 50 -5.76 -4.87 9.91
N LEU A 51 -5.11 -4.61 8.76
CA LEU A 51 -5.83 -3.98 7.65
C LEU A 51 -6.85 -4.92 7.03
N SER A 52 -8.00 -4.34 6.67
CA SER A 52 -8.93 -4.96 5.74
C SER A 52 -8.36 -4.98 4.32
N LYS A 53 -8.90 -5.88 3.47
CA LYS A 53 -8.58 -5.91 2.04
C LYS A 53 -8.94 -4.59 1.34
N SER A 54 -10.01 -3.94 1.79
CA SER A 54 -10.42 -2.62 1.31
C SER A 54 -9.39 -1.55 1.68
N ALA A 55 -8.91 -1.51 2.92
CA ALA A 55 -7.89 -0.55 3.33
C ALA A 55 -6.55 -0.78 2.62
N CYS A 56 -6.16 -2.05 2.43
CA CYS A 56 -4.99 -2.40 1.62
C CYS A 56 -5.11 -1.88 0.18
N LYS A 57 -6.29 -2.03 -0.46
CA LYS A 57 -6.54 -1.43 -1.78
C LYS A 57 -6.52 0.11 -1.74
N GLN A 58 -7.10 0.74 -0.71
CA GLN A 58 -7.10 2.21 -0.57
C GLN A 58 -5.69 2.77 -0.39
N ARG A 59 -4.81 2.05 0.33
CA ARG A 59 -3.38 2.37 0.41
C ARG A 59 -2.76 2.40 -0.98
N ASP A 60 -2.93 1.33 -1.76
CA ASP A 60 -2.34 1.23 -3.10
C ASP A 60 -2.84 2.36 -4.00
N GLN A 61 -4.16 2.59 -4.02
CA GLN A 61 -4.80 3.68 -4.76
C GLN A 61 -4.19 5.04 -4.38
N PHE A 62 -4.10 5.35 -3.10
CA PHE A 62 -3.55 6.62 -2.64
C PHE A 62 -2.09 6.80 -3.03
N VAL A 63 -1.26 5.75 -2.93
CA VAL A 63 0.15 5.81 -3.36
C VAL A 63 0.24 6.12 -4.85
N PHE A 64 -0.59 5.48 -5.69
CA PHE A 64 -0.61 5.75 -7.13
C PHE A 64 -1.10 7.16 -7.45
N GLU A 65 -2.17 7.63 -6.80
CA GLU A 65 -2.66 9.01 -6.95
C GLU A 65 -1.57 10.04 -6.59
N GLN A 66 -0.77 9.78 -5.55
CA GLN A 66 0.37 10.65 -5.21
C GLN A 66 1.45 10.63 -6.29
N CYS A 67 1.77 9.47 -6.87
CA CYS A 67 2.75 9.37 -7.95
C CYS A 67 2.25 10.12 -9.20
N ILE A 68 1.01 9.88 -9.61
CA ILE A 68 0.37 10.54 -10.78
C ILE A 68 0.31 12.05 -10.56
N GLY A 69 -0.22 12.51 -9.43
CA GLY A 69 -0.41 13.93 -9.15
C GLY A 69 0.89 14.73 -9.10
N ASN A 70 2.02 14.07 -8.82
CA ASN A 70 3.35 14.69 -8.82
C ASN A 70 4.16 14.40 -10.10
N ASN A 71 3.57 13.71 -11.09
CA ASN A 71 4.25 13.25 -12.32
C ASN A 71 5.51 12.40 -12.06
N ILE A 72 5.44 11.52 -11.04
CA ILE A 72 6.56 10.67 -10.65
C ILE A 72 6.32 9.26 -11.20
N PRO A 73 7.18 8.72 -12.08
CA PRO A 73 7.10 7.34 -12.50
C PRO A 73 7.30 6.39 -11.33
N VAL A 74 6.53 5.30 -11.31
CA VAL A 74 6.55 4.30 -10.25
C VAL A 74 6.75 2.89 -10.81
N GLN A 75 7.64 2.13 -10.20
CA GLN A 75 7.72 0.68 -10.36
C GLN A 75 7.12 0.01 -9.13
N VAL A 76 6.26 -0.98 -9.36
CA VAL A 76 5.63 -1.75 -8.29
C VAL A 76 6.31 -3.11 -8.18
N SER A 77 6.90 -3.36 -7.01
CA SER A 77 7.39 -4.68 -6.62
C SER A 77 6.42 -5.30 -5.62
N MET A 78 6.08 -6.58 -5.81
CA MET A 78 5.35 -7.32 -4.79
C MET A 78 6.21 -7.45 -3.53
N GLY A 79 5.60 -7.21 -2.36
CA GLY A 79 6.23 -7.43 -1.06
C GLY A 79 5.82 -8.77 -0.42
N GLY A 80 5.84 -8.82 0.90
CA GLY A 80 5.41 -9.99 1.68
C GLY A 80 3.90 -10.26 1.60
N GLY A 81 3.50 -11.45 2.04
CA GLY A 81 2.13 -11.93 2.07
C GLY A 81 2.11 -13.39 2.50
N TYR A 82 1.59 -13.65 3.70
CA TYR A 82 1.72 -14.89 4.46
C TYR A 82 0.41 -15.30 5.16
N SER A 83 -0.73 -14.81 4.67
CA SER A 83 -2.04 -15.31 5.11
C SER A 83 -2.15 -16.82 4.87
N PRO A 84 -2.83 -17.56 5.76
CA PRO A 84 -2.95 -19.01 5.64
C PRO A 84 -3.77 -19.45 4.42
N ASP A 85 -4.73 -18.63 3.98
CA ASP A 85 -5.44 -18.83 2.71
C ASP A 85 -4.74 -18.08 1.58
N ILE A 86 -4.17 -18.83 0.64
CA ILE A 86 -3.50 -18.30 -0.55
C ILE A 86 -4.41 -17.37 -1.37
N LYS A 87 -5.73 -17.59 -1.35
CA LYS A 87 -6.69 -16.73 -2.06
C LYS A 87 -6.68 -15.31 -1.53
N ASP A 88 -6.38 -15.10 -0.25
CA ASP A 88 -6.31 -13.77 0.34
C ASP A 88 -5.09 -13.01 -0.17
N ILE A 89 -3.94 -13.69 -0.21
CA ILE A 89 -2.68 -13.15 -0.74
C ILE A 89 -2.86 -12.77 -2.21
N VAL A 90 -3.34 -13.72 -3.03
CA VAL A 90 -3.52 -13.50 -4.48
C VAL A 90 -4.51 -12.37 -4.74
N LYS A 91 -5.67 -12.36 -4.06
CA LYS A 91 -6.67 -11.29 -4.26
C LYS A 91 -6.11 -9.93 -3.89
N ALA A 92 -5.35 -9.82 -2.81
CA ALA A 92 -4.77 -8.56 -2.38
C ALA A 92 -3.73 -8.03 -3.38
N HIS A 93 -2.78 -8.86 -3.83
CA HIS A 93 -1.84 -8.44 -4.87
C HIS A 93 -2.53 -8.10 -6.20
N CYS A 94 -3.52 -8.90 -6.61
CA CYS A 94 -4.31 -8.56 -7.81
C CYS A 94 -5.05 -7.22 -7.66
N ASN A 95 -5.47 -6.84 -6.45
CA ASN A 95 -6.11 -5.53 -6.23
C ASN A 95 -5.13 -4.38 -6.43
N THR A 96 -3.85 -4.53 -6.07
CA THR A 96 -2.81 -3.56 -6.39
C THR A 96 -2.72 -3.33 -7.90
N PHE A 97 -2.64 -4.40 -8.69
CA PHE A 97 -2.55 -4.29 -10.15
C PHE A 97 -3.84 -3.77 -10.79
N ARG A 98 -5.02 -4.13 -10.26
CA ARG A 98 -6.30 -3.55 -10.71
C ARG A 98 -6.36 -2.06 -10.42
N ALA A 99 -5.96 -1.62 -9.23
CA ALA A 99 -5.92 -0.20 -8.89
C ALA A 99 -4.97 0.58 -9.80
N ALA A 100 -3.80 0.02 -10.13
CA ALA A 100 -2.92 0.61 -11.14
C ALA A 100 -3.60 0.64 -12.53
N GLY A 101 -4.25 -0.45 -12.92
CA GLY A 101 -5.05 -0.55 -14.14
C GLY A 101 -6.09 0.58 -14.26
N ASP A 102 -6.90 0.75 -13.21
CA ASP A 102 -8.00 1.73 -13.14
C ASP A 102 -7.52 3.19 -13.16
N LEU A 103 -6.26 3.46 -12.77
CA LEU A 103 -5.73 4.83 -12.62
C LEU A 103 -4.77 5.26 -13.75
N TYR A 104 -4.06 4.33 -14.37
CA TYR A 104 -3.04 4.63 -15.38
C TYR A 104 -3.50 4.38 -16.83
N PHE A 105 -4.62 3.70 -17.06
CA PHE A 105 -5.12 3.32 -18.38
C PHE A 105 -6.62 3.57 -18.53
#